data_AF-A0AA88YG21-F1
#
_entry.id   AF-A0AA88YG21-F1
#
_cell.length_a   1.000
_cell.length_b   1.000
_cell.length_c   1.000
_cell.angle_alpha   90.00
_cell.angle_beta   90.00
_cell.angle_gamma   90.00
#
_symmetry.space_group_name_H-M   'P 1'
#
loop_
_entity.id
_entity.type
_entity.pdbx_description
1 polymer ?
#
loop_
_entity_poly.entity_id
_entity_poly.type
_entity_poly.pdbx_seq_one_letter_code
_entity_poly.pdbx_strand_id
1 'polypeptide(L)'
;MTNNFILFQETSPNRKKSRNEKFHKLFKIVPEHEFPIDYFSCAFISDNFMLLQGNLYTSQNWFCFYSRIRGRGRLIPMEKVISITREKTALVFPNAIGFQTAAEKYVFGSFLTRDSTYKFLVKLWKQSTEKHQRISAHNVSTN
;
A
#
# COMPACT_ATOMS: atom_id res chain seq x y z
N MET A 1 27.72 3.75 -33.68
CA MET A 1 27.88 2.53 -32.86
C MET A 1 26.62 2.38 -32.04
N THR A 2 25.65 1.63 -32.56
CA THR A 2 24.29 1.54 -32.04
C THR A 2 24.18 0.51 -30.92
N ASN A 3 23.42 0.89 -29.89
CA ASN A 3 22.54 0.08 -29.06
C ASN A 3 23.12 -1.08 -28.24
N ASN A 4 22.98 -0.98 -26.90
CA ASN A 4 22.06 -1.81 -26.10
C ASN A 4 22.54 -1.89 -24.64
N PHE A 5 21.84 -1.20 -23.73
CA PHE A 5 21.74 -1.63 -22.34
C PHE A 5 20.26 -1.72 -21.98
N ILE A 6 19.69 -2.85 -22.37
CA ILE A 6 18.37 -3.33 -21.94
C ILE A 6 18.48 -3.68 -20.45
N LEU A 7 17.66 -3.06 -19.61
CA LEU A 7 17.04 -3.68 -18.42
C LEU A 7 15.71 -2.98 -18.09
N PHE A 8 14.87 -2.72 -19.10
CA PHE A 8 13.43 -2.73 -18.85
C PHE A 8 13.04 -4.19 -18.69
N GLN A 9 12.81 -4.60 -17.43
CA GLN A 9 12.36 -5.93 -17.10
C GLN A 9 11.18 -6.35 -17.99
N GLU A 10 11.42 -7.37 -18.81
CA GLU A 10 10.38 -8.16 -19.48
C GLU A 10 9.45 -8.77 -18.42
N THR A 11 8.36 -8.08 -18.11
CA THR A 11 7.30 -8.65 -17.28
C THR A 11 6.35 -9.46 -18.15
N SER A 12 6.70 -10.74 -18.35
CA SER A 12 5.84 -11.75 -18.98
C SER A 12 4.39 -11.70 -18.42
N PRO A 13 3.34 -11.68 -19.26
CA PRO A 13 1.94 -11.45 -18.86
C PRO A 13 1.40 -12.48 -17.85
N ASN A 14 1.93 -13.71 -17.85
CA ASN A 14 1.52 -14.79 -16.93
C ASN A 14 1.83 -14.49 -15.45
N ARG A 15 2.92 -13.77 -15.14
CA ARG A 15 3.26 -13.43 -13.74
C ARG A 15 2.35 -12.35 -13.18
N LYS A 16 1.91 -11.40 -14.01
CA LYS A 16 0.95 -10.36 -13.62
C LYS A 16 -0.42 -10.95 -13.32
N LYS A 17 -0.88 -11.89 -14.15
CA LYS A 17 -2.16 -12.59 -13.97
C LYS A 17 -2.21 -13.38 -12.66
N SER A 18 -1.17 -14.16 -12.37
CA SER A 18 -1.08 -14.92 -11.10
C SER A 18 -1.01 -14.04 -9.84
N ARG A 19 -0.32 -12.90 -9.90
CA ARG A 19 -0.27 -11.94 -8.78
C ARG A 19 -1.61 -11.27 -8.56
N ASN A 20 -2.33 -10.94 -9.63
CA ASN A 20 -3.66 -10.36 -9.55
C ASN A 20 -4.67 -11.33 -8.92
N GLU A 21 -4.69 -12.57 -9.41
CA GLU A 21 -5.57 -13.61 -8.88
C GLU A 21 -5.33 -13.85 -7.38
N LYS A 22 -4.07 -13.89 -6.94
CA LYS A 22 -3.74 -14.01 -5.51
C LYS A 22 -4.21 -12.80 -4.72
N PHE A 23 -4.06 -11.60 -5.26
CA PHE A 23 -4.49 -10.37 -4.60
C PHE A 23 -6.02 -10.32 -4.42
N HIS A 24 -6.81 -10.56 -5.46
CA HIS A 24 -8.27 -10.57 -5.33
C HIS A 24 -8.81 -11.76 -4.53
N LYS A 25 -8.09 -12.89 -4.47
CA LYS A 25 -8.41 -13.98 -3.54
C LYS A 25 -8.28 -13.55 -2.07
N LEU A 26 -7.27 -12.75 -1.75
CA LEU A 26 -7.04 -12.23 -0.39
C LEU A 26 -7.97 -11.05 -0.06
N PHE A 27 -8.28 -10.21 -1.05
CA PHE A 27 -9.03 -8.97 -0.88
C PHE A 27 -10.23 -8.91 -1.83
N LYS A 28 -11.27 -9.70 -1.54
CA LYS A 28 -12.48 -9.79 -2.38
C LYS A 28 -13.26 -8.48 -2.52
N ILE A 29 -13.04 -7.53 -1.62
CA ILE A 29 -13.71 -6.22 -1.59
C ILE A 29 -13.04 -5.24 -2.58
N VAL A 30 -11.78 -5.48 -2.96
CA VAL A 30 -11.06 -4.59 -3.89
C VAL A 30 -11.57 -4.85 -5.30
N PRO A 31 -11.96 -3.80 -6.06
CA PRO A 31 -12.51 -3.96 -7.41
C PRO A 31 -11.55 -4.70 -8.36
N GLU A 32 -12.08 -5.53 -9.27
CA GLU A 32 -11.27 -6.34 -10.20
C GLU A 32 -10.38 -5.53 -11.16
N HIS A 33 -10.71 -4.25 -11.37
CA HIS A 33 -9.91 -3.34 -12.20
C HIS A 33 -8.71 -2.75 -11.45
N GLU A 34 -8.59 -3.00 -10.14
CA GLU A 34 -7.46 -2.56 -9.33
C GLU A 34 -6.41 -3.66 -9.15
N PHE A 35 -5.23 -3.40 -9.72
CA PHE A 35 -4.12 -4.35 -9.71
C PHE A 35 -3.12 -4.02 -8.60
N PRO A 36 -2.49 -5.02 -7.98
CA PRO A 36 -1.42 -4.78 -7.02
C PRO A 36 -0.19 -4.21 -7.73
N ILE A 37 0.26 -3.03 -7.30
CA ILE A 37 1.48 -2.37 -7.79
C ILE A 37 2.69 -3.02 -7.15
N ASP A 38 2.75 -3.02 -5.81
CA ASP A 38 3.86 -3.59 -5.05
C ASP A 38 3.41 -4.19 -3.71
N TYR A 39 4.28 -4.98 -3.07
CA TYR A 39 4.05 -5.55 -1.75
C TYR A 39 5.29 -5.46 -0.84
N PHE A 40 5.05 -5.21 0.44
CA PHE A 40 6.08 -5.07 1.45
C PHE A 40 5.82 -6.02 2.61
N SER A 41 6.82 -6.82 2.98
CA SER A 41 6.77 -7.61 4.22
C SER A 41 6.79 -6.68 5.43
N CYS A 42 5.81 -6.80 6.31
CA CYS A 42 5.69 -5.95 7.49
C CYS A 42 4.85 -6.65 8.57
N ALA A 43 4.80 -6.09 9.77
CA ALA A 43 3.91 -6.54 10.83
C ALA A 43 2.95 -5.41 11.23
N PHE A 44 1.67 -5.70 11.38
CA PHE A 44 0.72 -4.74 11.94
C PHE A 44 0.84 -4.74 13.47
N ILE A 45 1.03 -3.56 14.05
CA ILE A 45 1.04 -3.36 15.50
C ILE A 45 -0.42 -3.16 15.93
N SER A 46 -0.98 -4.17 16.59
CA SER A 46 -2.32 -4.08 17.17
C SER A 46 -2.29 -3.24 18.45
N ASP A 47 -3.46 -2.76 18.88
CA ASP A 47 -3.61 -1.95 20.12
C ASP A 47 -3.07 -2.65 21.38
N ASN A 48 -3.07 -3.99 21.41
CA ASN A 48 -2.52 -4.80 22.50
C ASN A 48 -1.00 -5.06 22.35
N PHE A 49 -0.26 -4.20 21.64
CA PHE A 49 1.18 -4.32 21.36
C PHE A 49 1.63 -5.60 20.63
N MET A 50 0.70 -6.43 20.15
CA MET A 50 1.03 -7.63 19.38
C MET A 50 1.40 -7.29 17.93
N LEU A 51 2.53 -7.86 17.48
CA LEU A 51 2.99 -7.80 16.10
C LEU A 51 2.34 -8.91 15.27
N LEU A 52 1.41 -8.52 14.40
CA LEU A 52 0.77 -9.43 13.47
C LEU A 52 1.54 -9.45 12.16
N GLN A 53 2.38 -10.47 11.97
CA GLN A 53 3.18 -10.61 10.76
C GLN A 53 2.30 -10.79 9.51
N GLY A 54 2.66 -10.08 8.44
CA GLY A 54 1.88 -10.03 7.22
C GLY A 54 2.59 -9.39 6.04
N ASN A 55 1.81 -8.98 5.05
CA ASN A 55 2.30 -8.18 3.93
C ASN A 55 1.35 -7.01 3.67
N LEU A 56 1.91 -5.84 3.43
CA LEU A 56 1.21 -4.67 2.94
C LEU A 56 1.30 -4.63 1.42
N TYR A 57 0.16 -4.82 0.77
CA TYR A 57 -0.01 -4.64 -0.66
C TYR A 57 -0.45 -3.21 -0.95
N THR A 58 0.02 -2.68 -2.07
CA THR A 58 -0.32 -1.33 -2.54
C THR A 58 -1.00 -1.45 -3.90
N SER A 59 -2.09 -0.73 -4.10
CA SER A 59 -2.76 -0.57 -5.40
C SER A 59 -2.84 0.91 -5.79
N GLN A 60 -3.63 1.26 -6.80
CA GLN A 60 -3.79 2.67 -7.22
C GLN A 60 -4.55 3.48 -6.17
N ASN A 61 -5.54 2.88 -5.52
CA ASN A 61 -6.43 3.60 -4.60
C ASN A 61 -6.47 2.99 -3.18
N TRP A 62 -5.80 1.86 -2.94
CA TRP A 62 -5.85 1.15 -1.66
C TRP A 62 -4.48 0.77 -1.11
N PHE A 63 -4.39 0.82 0.21
CA PHE A 63 -3.41 0.08 0.99
C PHE A 63 -4.10 -1.15 1.61
N CYS A 64 -3.63 -2.34 1.26
CA CYS A 64 -4.25 -3.60 1.64
C CYS A 64 -3.27 -4.44 2.47
N PHE A 65 -3.51 -4.59 3.75
CA PHE A 65 -2.66 -5.41 4.61
C PHE A 65 -3.29 -6.80 4.81
N TYR A 66 -2.50 -7.87 4.70
CA TYR A 66 -2.94 -9.23 5.02
C TYR A 66 -2.07 -9.83 6.13
N SER A 67 -2.70 -10.21 7.25
CA SER A 67 -2.03 -10.92 8.34
C SER A 67 -1.97 -12.41 8.04
N ARG A 68 -0.75 -12.98 8.05
CA ARG A 68 -0.55 -14.43 7.94
C ARG A 68 -0.99 -15.17 9.20
N ILE A 69 -0.85 -14.53 10.36
CA ILE A 69 -1.14 -15.13 11.67
C ILE A 69 -2.65 -15.18 11.93
N ARG A 70 -3.37 -14.08 11.67
CA ARG A 70 -4.82 -14.01 11.92
C ARG A 70 -5.68 -14.36 10.72
N GLY A 71 -5.08 -14.54 9.54
CA GLY A 71 -5.82 -14.77 8.28
C GLY A 71 -6.80 -13.64 7.93
N ARG A 72 -6.56 -12.43 8.44
CA ARG A 72 -7.44 -11.26 8.24
C ARG A 72 -6.75 -10.17 7.45
N GLY A 73 -7.50 -9.60 6.51
CA GLY A 73 -7.12 -8.44 5.75
C GLY A 73 -7.63 -7.13 6.37
N ARG A 74 -6.86 -6.05 6.24
CA ARG A 74 -7.29 -4.68 6.48
C ARG A 74 -7.16 -3.88 5.19
N LEU A 75 -8.17 -3.09 4.89
CA LEU A 75 -8.25 -2.29 3.67
C LEU A 75 -8.33 -0.82 4.08
N ILE A 76 -7.42 -0.01 3.56
CA ILE A 76 -7.35 1.41 3.86
C ILE A 76 -7.42 2.15 2.51
N PRO A 77 -8.55 2.82 2.20
CA PRO A 77 -8.65 3.67 1.02
C PRO A 77 -7.64 4.83 1.14
N MET A 78 -6.87 5.09 0.09
CA MET A 78 -5.90 6.20 0.06
C MET A 78 -6.56 7.56 0.26
N GLU A 79 -7.80 7.73 -0.21
CA GLU A 79 -8.60 8.94 -0.01
C GLU A 79 -8.86 9.24 1.48
N LYS A 80 -9.03 8.19 2.31
CA LYS A 80 -9.30 8.34 3.75
C LYS A 80 -8.04 8.56 4.58
N VAL A 81 -6.86 8.42 3.98
CA VAL A 81 -5.59 8.66 4.67
C VAL A 81 -5.36 10.17 4.75
N ILE A 82 -5.22 10.66 5.98
CA ILE A 82 -4.96 12.05 6.31
C ILE A 82 -3.46 12.32 6.31
N SER A 83 -2.67 11.38 6.86
CA SER A 83 -1.22 11.50 6.89
C SER A 83 -0.54 10.14 6.97
N ILE A 84 0.69 10.09 6.45
CA ILE A 84 1.59 8.95 6.57
C ILE A 84 2.82 9.43 7.34
N THR A 85 3.16 8.78 8.45
CA THR A 85 4.23 9.18 9.35
C THR A 85 5.29 8.10 9.50
N ARG A 86 6.51 8.53 9.81
CA ARG A 86 7.61 7.63 10.18
C ARG A 86 7.55 7.45 11.69
N GLU A 87 7.11 6.28 12.12
CA GLU A 87 6.93 5.97 13.54
C GLU A 87 8.14 5.20 14.09
N LYS A 88 8.35 5.29 15.40
CA LYS A 88 9.30 4.44 16.12
C LYS A 88 8.49 3.54 17.05
N THR A 89 8.66 2.22 16.94
CA THR A 89 8.10 1.30 17.94
C THR A 89 8.94 1.44 19.21
N ALA A 90 8.29 1.50 20.38
CA ALA A 90 8.97 1.76 21.65
C ALA A 90 10.20 0.84 21.85
N LEU A 91 11.31 1.48 22.23
CA LEU A 91 12.59 0.94 22.70
C LEU A 91 13.60 0.27 21.75
N VAL A 92 13.29 -0.31 20.56
CA VAL A 92 14.37 -1.04 19.82
C VAL A 92 14.42 -0.92 18.29
N PHE A 93 13.32 -0.69 17.55
CA PHE A 93 13.39 -0.71 16.07
C PHE A 93 12.69 0.47 15.37
N PRO A 94 13.43 1.36 14.68
CA PRO A 94 12.88 2.51 13.96
C PRO A 94 12.23 2.15 12.61
N ASN A 95 11.68 0.94 12.50
CA ASN A 95 11.22 0.33 11.25
C ASN A 95 9.69 0.35 11.11
N ALA A 96 9.04 1.42 11.59
CA ALA A 96 7.60 1.56 11.54
C ALA A 96 7.13 2.74 10.67
N ILE A 97 5.97 2.55 10.04
CA ILE A 97 5.25 3.53 9.23
C ILE A 97 3.80 3.55 9.72
N GLY A 98 3.32 4.74 10.08
CA GLY A 98 1.96 5.00 10.49
C GLY A 98 1.10 5.53 9.35
N PHE A 99 -0.15 5.10 9.28
CA PHE A 99 -1.18 5.64 8.41
C PHE A 99 -2.30 6.18 9.30
N GLN A 100 -2.48 7.50 9.30
CA GLN A 100 -3.56 8.16 10.02
C GLN A 100 -4.78 8.27 9.11
N THR A 101 -5.92 7.77 9.57
CA THR A 101 -7.22 8.04 8.96
C THR A 101 -8.09 8.87 9.90
N ALA A 102 -9.27 9.29 9.43
CA ALA A 102 -10.25 9.98 10.27
C ALA A 102 -10.80 9.10 11.41
N ALA A 103 -10.82 7.78 11.22
CA ALA A 103 -11.36 6.84 12.20
C ALA A 103 -10.29 6.37 13.19
N GLU A 104 -9.13 5.93 12.69
CA GLU A 104 -8.08 5.32 13.51
C GLU A 104 -6.69 5.46 12.87
N LYS A 105 -5.65 5.12 13.66
CA LYS A 105 -4.25 5.13 13.23
C LYS A 105 -3.75 3.69 13.07
N TYR A 106 -3.28 3.33 11.89
CA TYR A 106 -2.68 2.03 11.62
C TYR A 106 -1.17 2.13 11.62
N VAL A 107 -0.48 1.40 12.50
CA VAL A 107 0.99 1.37 12.53
C VAL A 107 1.49 0.02 12.06
N PHE A 108 2.31 0.04 11.03
CA PHE A 108 2.97 -1.15 10.51
C PHE A 108 4.47 -1.06 10.83
N GLY A 109 5.01 -2.09 11.48
CA GLY A 109 6.41 -2.23 11.83
C GLY A 109 7.16 -3.25 10.96
N SER A 110 8.41 -3.48 11.31
CA SER A 110 9.28 -4.51 10.71
C SER A 110 9.56 -4.33 9.21
N PHE A 111 9.49 -3.10 8.71
CA PHE A 111 9.92 -2.81 7.34
C PHE A 111 11.44 -2.95 7.20
N LEU A 112 11.91 -3.77 6.26
CA LEU A 112 13.34 -3.92 5.96
C LEU A 112 13.97 -2.62 5.44
N THR A 113 13.24 -1.89 4.59
CA THR A 113 13.70 -0.67 3.91
C THR A 113 12.76 0.50 4.16
N ARG A 114 12.54 0.83 5.45
CA ARG A 114 11.55 1.82 5.93
C ARG A 114 11.56 3.12 5.12
N ASP A 115 12.71 3.75 4.92
CA ASP A 115 12.78 5.06 4.25
C ASP A 115 12.37 5.01 2.78
N SER A 116 12.79 3.95 2.06
CA SER A 116 12.40 3.75 0.65
C SER A 116 10.92 3.43 0.53
N THR A 117 10.41 2.54 1.38
CA THR A 117 8.98 2.20 1.43
C THR A 117 8.14 3.42 1.81
N TYR A 118 8.55 4.22 2.78
CA TYR A 118 7.87 5.46 3.16
C TYR A 118 7.78 6.44 1.99
N LYS A 119 8.89 6.71 1.29
CA LYS A 119 8.90 7.60 0.12
C LYS A 119 7.97 7.08 -0.98
N PHE A 120 7.98 5.77 -1.23
CA PHE A 120 7.12 5.13 -2.20
C PHE A 120 5.63 5.28 -1.85
N LEU A 121 5.25 4.95 -0.60
CA LEU A 121 3.88 5.04 -0.11
C LEU A 121 3.35 6.47 -0.16
N VAL A 122 4.15 7.46 0.26
CA VAL A 122 3.77 8.88 0.20
C VAL A 122 3.59 9.34 -1.23
N LYS A 123 4.46 8.90 -2.16
CA LYS A 123 4.33 9.23 -3.58
C LYS A 123 3.02 8.67 -4.15
N LEU A 124 2.73 7.40 -3.91
CA LEU A 124 1.49 6.77 -4.37
C LEU A 124 0.25 7.45 -3.79
N TRP A 125 0.26 7.72 -2.48
CA TRP A 125 -0.83 8.40 -1.81
C TRP A 125 -1.13 9.76 -2.44
N LYS A 126 -0.11 10.62 -2.61
CA LYS A 126 -0.27 11.93 -3.25
C LYS A 126 -0.83 11.83 -4.67
N GLN A 127 -0.30 10.91 -5.48
CA GLN A 127 -0.78 10.68 -6.84
C GLN A 127 -2.26 10.26 -6.86
N SER A 128 -2.65 9.40 -5.92
CA SER A 128 -4.04 8.98 -5.75
C SER A 128 -4.92 10.15 -5.33
N THR A 129 -4.56 10.90 -4.29
CA THR A 129 -5.33 12.05 -3.80
C THR A 129 -5.51 13.12 -4.87
N GLU A 130 -4.46 13.48 -5.62
CA GLU A 130 -4.57 14.44 -6.73
C GLU A 130 -5.49 13.97 -7.84
N LYS A 131 -5.48 12.67 -8.18
CA LYS A 131 -6.39 12.09 -9.18
C LYS A 131 -7.84 12.25 -8.75
N HIS A 132 -8.16 11.99 -7.49
CA HIS A 132 -9.52 12.17 -6.96
C HIS A 132 -9.94 13.64 -6.99
N GLN A 133 -9.06 14.58 -6.63
CA GLN A 133 -9.35 16.02 -6.71
C GLN A 133 -9.62 16.50 -8.14
N ARG A 134 -8.86 16.03 -9.13
CA ARG A 134 -9.09 16.38 -10.55
C ARG A 134 -10.44 15.87 -11.05
N ILE A 135 -10.85 14.67 -10.65
CA ILE A 135 -12.16 14.10 -11.00
C ILE A 135 -13.29 14.92 -10.37
N SER A 136 -13.16 15.30 -9.10
CA SER A 136 -14.14 16.16 -8.43
C SER A 136 -14.26 17.54 -9.07
N ALA A 137 -13.14 18.16 -9.46
CA ALA A 137 -13.13 19.47 -10.09
C ALA A 137 -13.75 19.46 -11.51
N HIS A 138 -13.55 18.37 -12.27
CA HIS A 138 -14.10 18.26 -13.62
C HIS A 138 -15.62 18.08 -13.63
N ASN A 139 -16.19 17.47 -12.60
CA ASN A 139 -17.64 17.26 -12.49
C ASN A 139 -18.42 18.50 -12.04
N VAL A 140 -17.74 19.57 -11.59
CA VAL A 140 -18.38 20.82 -11.15
C VAL A 140 -18.51 21.82 -12.31
N SER A 141 -17.74 21.67 -13.39
CA SER A 141 -17.77 22.58 -14.54
C SER A 141 -18.77 22.21 -15.64
N THR A 142 -19.53 21.14 -15.47
CA THR A 142 -20.49 20.63 -16.46
C THR A 142 -21.95 20.74 -16.03
N ASN A 143 -22.24 21.45 -14.92
CA ASN A 143 -23.59 21.83 -14.51
C ASN A 143 -23.79 23.34 -14.65
#